data_AF-A0A1F6V6G2-F1
#
_entry.id   AF-A0A1F6V6G2-F1
#
_cell.length_a   1.000
_cell.length_b   1.000
_cell.length_c   1.000
_cell.angle_alpha   90.00
_cell.angle_beta   90.00
_cell.angle_gamma   90.00
#
_symmetry.space_group_name_H-M   'P 1'
#
loop_
_entity.id
_entity.type
_entity.pdbx_description
1 polymer ?
#
loop_
_entity_poly.entity_id
_entity_poly.type
_entity_poly.pdbx_seq_one_letter_code
_entity_poly.pdbx_strand_id
1 'polypeptide(L)' 'MSQDRLIKLACGTCKRINYWSSKNKKLVTQKIELKKFCKWCRKQTKHKEIRK' A
#
# COMPACT_ATOMS: atom_id res chain seq x y z
N MET A 1 6.22 -21.33 -1.60
CA MET A 1 5.39 -20.49 -2.49
C MET A 1 5.71 -19.02 -2.22
N SER A 2 6.47 -18.35 -3.09
CA SER A 2 6.90 -16.96 -2.86
C SER A 2 5.75 -15.99 -3.17
N GLN A 3 5.40 -15.12 -2.21
CA GLN A 3 4.43 -14.03 -2.43
C GLN A 3 5.09 -12.86 -3.19
N ASP A 4 5.64 -13.11 -4.38
CA ASP A 4 6.43 -12.10 -5.12
C ASP A 4 5.60 -10.92 -5.62
N ARG A 5 4.29 -11.12 -5.74
CA ARG A 5 3.32 -10.09 -6.16
C ARG A 5 2.74 -9.29 -5.00
N LEU A 6 2.94 -9.72 -3.75
CA LEU A 6 2.31 -9.06 -2.60
C LEU A 6 3.03 -7.74 -2.29
N ILE A 7 2.25 -6.67 -2.18
CA ILE A 7 2.71 -5.33 -1.84
C ILE A 7 2.00 -4.84 -0.57
N LYS A 8 2.71 -4.03 0.22
CA LYS A 8 2.19 -3.40 1.43
C LYS A 8 1.82 -1.95 1.11
N LEU A 9 0.66 -1.52 1.58
CA LEU A 9 0.23 -0.13 1.48
C LEU A 9 0.22 0.48 2.88
N ALA A 10 1.06 1.48 3.06
CA ALA A 10 1.18 2.21 4.31
C ALA A 10 0.50 3.56 4.24
N CYS A 11 -0.19 3.91 5.32
CA CYS A 11 -0.81 5.22 5.48
C CYS A 11 0.26 6.31 5.59
N GLY A 12 0.12 7.41 4.83
CA GLY A 12 1.08 8.51 4.87
C GLY A 12 1.16 9.25 6.22
N THR A 13 0.10 9.20 7.05
CA THR A 13 0.05 9.96 8.31
C THR A 13 0.52 9.15 9.50
N CYS A 14 0.07 7.90 9.66
CA CYS A 14 0.47 7.05 10.78
C CYS A 14 1.60 6.08 10.43
N LYS A 15 2.03 6.03 9.15
CA LYS A 15 3.06 5.11 8.62
C LYS A 15 2.76 3.62 8.84
N ARG A 16 1.56 3.28 9.32
CA ARG A 16 1.12 1.90 9.54
C ARG A 16 0.69 1.25 8.23
N ILE A 17 1.04 -0.01 8.09
CA ILE A 17 0.59 -0.86 6.99
C ILE A 17 -0.83 -1.31 7.32
N ASN A 18 -1.80 -0.82 6.55
CA ASN A 18 -3.22 -1.13 6.76
C ASN A 18 -3.75 -2.10 5.70
N TYR A 19 -3.13 -2.10 4.52
CA TYR A 19 -3.62 -2.86 3.38
C TYR A 19 -2.51 -3.67 2.74
N TRP A 20 -2.91 -4.83 2.24
CA TRP A 20 -2.11 -5.71 1.42
C TRP A 20 -2.79 -5.78 0.05
N SER A 21 -2.00 -5.63 -1.00
CA SER A 21 -2.50 -5.74 -2.36
C SER A 21 -1.54 -6.59 -3.16
N SER A 22 -1.95 -7.02 -4.35
CA SER A 22 -1.06 -7.69 -5.29
C SER A 22 -0.80 -6.76 -6.47
N LYS A 23 0.46 -6.63 -6.86
CA LYS A 23 0.82 -5.96 -8.10
C LYS A 23 1.74 -6.83 -8.94
N ASN A 24 1.55 -6.77 -10.26
CA ASN A 24 2.49 -7.33 -11.19
C ASN A 24 3.63 -6.33 -11.42
N LYS A 25 4.77 -6.55 -10.75
CA LYS A 25 5.96 -5.70 -10.83
C LYS A 25 6.50 -5.53 -12.27
N LYS A 26 6.20 -6.46 -13.19
CA LYS A 26 6.63 -6.40 -14.60
C LYS A 26 5.82 -5.41 -15.44
N LEU A 27 4.52 -5.28 -15.16
CA LEU A 27 3.61 -4.42 -15.94
C LEU A 27 3.44 -3.03 -15.30
N VAL A 28 3.42 -2.97 -13.97
CA VAL A 28 3.19 -1.72 -13.22
C VAL A 28 4.47 -1.32 -12.49
N THR A 29 5.25 -0.48 -13.17
CA THR A 29 6.51 0.08 -12.66
C THR A 29 6.30 1.28 -11.74
N GLN A 30 5.16 1.97 -11.88
CA GLN A 30 4.83 3.15 -11.08
C GLN A 30 4.52 2.78 -9.62
N LYS A 31 4.83 3.70 -8.71
CA LYS A 31 4.47 3.59 -7.29
C LYS A 31 2.97 3.83 -7.13
N ILE A 32 2.28 2.90 -6.50
CA ILE A 32 0.84 3.01 -6.28
C ILE A 32 0.60 3.93 -5.08
N GLU A 33 -0.15 5.01 -5.31
CA GLU A 33 -0.70 5.88 -4.27
C GLU A 33 -2.22 5.85 -4.34
N LEU A 34 -2.86 5.33 -3.30
CA LEU A 34 -4.32 5.20 -3.24
C LEU A 34 -4.88 6.00 -2.07
N LYS A 35 -5.95 6.77 -2.30
CA LYS A 35 -6.74 7.35 -1.21
C LYS A 35 -7.62 6.26 -0.60
N LYS A 36 -7.32 5.86 0.63
CA LYS A 36 -8.07 4.85 1.38
C LYS A 36 -8.31 5.33 2.81
N PHE A 37 -9.33 4.78 3.44
CA PHE A 37 -9.64 5.07 4.83
C PHE A 37 -8.59 4.42 5.74
N CYS A 38 -7.99 5.19 6.65
CA CYS A 38 -7.10 4.64 7.66
C CYS A 38 -7.89 4.40 8.95
N LYS A 39 -8.07 3.14 9.37
CA LYS A 39 -8.75 2.78 10.64
C LYS A 39 -8.15 3.49 11.86
N TRP A 40 -6.83 3.69 11.88
CA TRP A 40 -6.12 4.34 12.98
C TRP A 40 -6.31 5.86 13.06
N CYS A 41 -6.28 6.55 11.92
CA CYS A 41 -6.46 8.00 11.86
C CYS A 41 -7.92 8.41 11.72
N ARG A 42 -8.83 7.44 11.53
CA ARG A 42 -10.28 7.63 11.28
C ARG A 42 -10.60 8.64 10.17
N LYS A 43 -9.70 8.76 9.18
CA LYS A 43 -9.83 9.67 8.04
C LYS A 43 -9.31 9.02 6.76
N GLN A 44 -9.76 9.52 5.60
CA GLN A 44 -9.19 9.14 4.32
C GLN A 44 -7.82 9.77 4.14
N THR A 45 -6.82 8.94 3.89
CA THR A 45 -5.43 9.37 3.68
C THR A 45 -4.85 8.70 2.44
N LYS A 46 -3.83 9.34 1.87
CA LYS A 46 -3.02 8.73 0.83
C LYS A 46 -2.21 7.58 1.44
N HIS A 47 -2.46 6.38 0.96
CA HIS A 47 -1.68 5.20 1.27
C HIS A 47 -0.67 4.98 0.14
N LYS A 48 0.60 4.85 0.51
CA LYS A 48 1.72 4.67 -0.43
C LYS A 48 2.20 3.23 -0.37
N GLU A 49 2.59 2.71 -1.52
CA GLU A 49 3.26 1.42 -1.61
C GLU A 49 4.61 1.46 -0.88
N ILE A 50 4.79 0.52 0.06
CA ILE A 50 6.08 0.20 0.67
C ILE A 50 6.60 -1.08 0.03
N ARG A 51 7.76 -0.96 -0.61
CA ARG A 51 8.56 -2.14 -0.99
C ARG A 51 9.24 -2.67 0.26
N LYS A 52 9.26 -4.00 0.41
CA LYS A 52 10.20 -4.66 1.32
C LYS A 52 11.61 -4.48 0.77
#